data_AF-A0A959HKX0-F1
#
_entry.id   AF-A0A959HKX0-F1
#
_cell.length_a   1.000
_cell.length_b   1.000
_cell.length_c   1.000
_cell.angle_alpha   90.00
_cell.angle_beta   90.00
_cell.angle_gamma   90.00
#
_symmetry.space_group_name_H-M   'P 1'
#
loop_
_entity.id
_entity.type
_entity.pdbx_description
1 polymer ?
#
loop_
_entity_poly.entity_id
_entity_poly.type
_entity_poly.pdbx_seq_one_letter_code
_entity_poly.pdbx_strand_id
1 'polypeptide(L)' 'MNSSASKLSPLQLELLKIYSFNPSEEELQELKNLLAQFFAERFTKKVAHAAKEKNITDSDLDSWLEEDEQ' A
#
# COMPACT_ATOMS: atom_id res chain seq x y z
N MET A 1 -3.42 -18.77 -29.56
CA MET A 1 -2.65 -18.64 -28.30
C MET A 1 -2.26 -17.17 -28.14
N ASN A 2 -2.69 -16.59 -27.01
CA ASN A 2 -2.31 -15.36 -26.29
C ASN A 2 -2.14 -14.03 -27.04
N SER A 3 -2.95 -13.02 -26.67
CA SER A 3 -2.53 -11.60 -26.49
C SER A 3 -3.66 -10.74 -25.90
N SER A 4 -4.15 -11.07 -24.72
CA SER A 4 -4.85 -10.10 -23.86
C SER A 4 -3.79 -9.19 -23.23
N ALA A 5 -3.23 -8.28 -24.03
CA ALA A 5 -2.43 -7.18 -23.50
C ALA A 5 -3.37 -6.32 -22.65
N SER A 6 -3.37 -6.52 -21.33
CA SER A 6 -4.14 -5.69 -20.43
C SER A 6 -3.63 -4.26 -20.60
N LYS A 7 -4.54 -3.34 -20.93
CA LYS A 7 -4.19 -1.93 -21.03
C LYS A 7 -3.70 -1.49 -19.65
N LEU A 8 -2.54 -0.84 -19.61
CA LEU A 8 -1.99 -0.28 -18.38
C LEU A 8 -3.03 0.64 -17.74
N SER A 9 -3.15 0.56 -16.42
CA SER A 9 -3.97 1.49 -15.64
C SER A 9 -3.46 2.93 -15.78
N PRO A 10 -4.31 3.94 -15.54
CA PRO A 10 -3.88 5.33 -15.54
C PRO A 10 -2.66 5.60 -14.63
N LEU A 11 -2.61 4.98 -13.45
CA LEU A 11 -1.46 5.10 -12.54
C LEU A 11 -0.17 4.55 -13.17
N GLN A 12 -0.24 3.37 -13.79
CA GLN A 12 0.92 2.78 -14.47
C GLN A 12 1.40 3.67 -15.63
N LEU A 13 0.47 4.30 -16.37
CA LEU A 13 0.83 5.23 -17.44
C LEU A 13 1.51 6.50 -16.92
N GLU A 14 1.05 7.06 -15.80
CA GLU A 14 1.73 8.21 -15.17
C GLU A 14 3.12 7.84 -14.65
N LEU A 15 3.29 6.67 -14.01
CA LEU A 15 4.60 6.20 -13.57
C LEU A 15 5.57 6.03 -14.74
N LEU A 16 5.11 5.54 -15.89
CA LEU A 16 5.94 5.45 -17.10
C LEU A 16 6.41 6.82 -17.61
N LYS A 17 5.57 7.87 -17.49
CA LYS A 17 6.00 9.24 -17.82
C LYS A 17 7.05 9.76 -16.86
N ILE A 18 7.00 9.39 -15.59
CA ILE A 18 8.02 9.78 -14.61
C ILE A 18 9.35 9.07 -14.93
N TYR A 19 9.30 7.77 -15.25
CA TYR A 19 10.50 7.00 -15.58
C TYR A 19 11.15 7.43 -16.90
N SER A 20 10.43 8.06 -17.83
CA SER A 20 11.02 8.56 -19.08
C SER A 20 12.00 9.72 -18.88
N PHE A 21 12.00 10.36 -17.71
CA PHE A 21 12.99 11.37 -17.34
C PHE A 21 14.30 10.77 -16.80
N ASN A 22 14.42 9.44 -16.78
CA ASN A 22 15.61 8.69 -16.38
C ASN A 22 16.12 9.07 -14.96
N PRO A 23 15.25 8.94 -13.93
CA PRO A 23 15.61 9.26 -12.55
C PRO A 23 16.79 8.41 -12.08
N SER A 24 17.58 8.97 -11.18
CA SER A 24 18.62 8.25 -10.44
C SER A 24 18.00 7.17 -9.54
N GLU A 25 18.83 6.23 -9.09
CA GLU A 25 18.41 5.20 -8.13
C GLU A 25 17.92 5.80 -6.80
N GLU A 26 18.50 6.93 -6.38
CA GLU A 26 18.08 7.65 -5.18
C GLU A 26 16.67 8.22 -5.33
N GLU A 27 16.40 8.93 -6.42
CA GLU A 27 15.06 9.46 -6.74
C GLU A 27 14.03 8.33 -6.92
N LEU A 28 14.44 7.20 -7.50
CA LEU A 28 13.59 6.01 -7.62
C LEU A 28 13.25 5.43 -6.23
N GLN A 29 14.21 5.40 -5.32
CA GLN A 29 13.98 4.94 -3.95
C GLN A 29 13.05 5.88 -3.18
N GLU A 30 13.20 7.19 -3.34
CA GLU A 30 12.29 8.19 -2.76
C GLU A 30 10.85 8.03 -3.28
N LEU A 31 10.68 7.83 -4.59
CA LEU A 31 9.37 7.58 -5.19
C LEU A 31 8.72 6.30 -4.64
N LYS A 32 9.50 5.22 -4.48
CA LYS A 32 9.01 3.98 -3.86
C LYS A 32 8.56 4.22 -2.42
N ASN A 33 9.33 5.00 -1.65
CA ASN A 33 8.98 5.33 -0.27
C ASN A 33 7.67 6.14 -0.19
N LEU A 34 7.49 7.12 -1.10
CA LEU A 34 6.26 7.91 -1.18
C LEU A 34 5.04 7.02 -1.47
N LEU A 35 5.17 6.09 -2.41
CA LEU A 35 4.11 5.13 -2.72
C LEU A 35 3.82 4.21 -1.54
N ALA A 36 4.86 3.68 -0.89
CA ALA A 36 4.72 2.82 0.28
C ALA A 36 3.98 3.53 1.41
N GLN A 37 4.36 4.78 1.71
CA GLN A 37 3.68 5.60 2.72
C GLN A 37 2.21 5.85 2.37
N PHE A 38 1.92 6.23 1.12
CA PHE A 38 0.55 6.46 0.67
C PHE A 38 -0.34 5.22 0.86
N PHE A 39 0.16 4.04 0.47
CA PHE A 39 -0.61 2.80 0.64
C PHE A 39 -0.70 2.36 2.09
N ALA A 40 0.35 2.52 2.89
CA ALA A 40 0.33 2.25 4.32
C ALA A 40 -0.72 3.10 5.04
N GLU A 41 -0.72 4.42 4.83
CA GLU A 41 -1.72 5.32 5.44
C GLU A 41 -3.15 4.95 5.02
N ARG A 42 -3.35 4.63 3.74
CA ARG A 42 -4.66 4.20 3.24
C ARG A 42 -5.10 2.87 3.87
N PHE A 43 -4.18 1.94 4.05
CA PHE A 43 -4.44 0.65 4.69
C PHE A 43 -4.79 0.83 6.17
N THR A 44 -3.98 1.57 6.93
CA THR A 44 -4.23 1.86 8.35
C THR A 44 -5.59 2.49 8.57
N LYS A 45 -5.98 3.46 7.73
CA LYS A 45 -7.32 4.09 7.81
C LYS A 45 -8.45 3.07 7.58
N LYS A 46 -8.29 2.15 6.64
CA LYS A 46 -9.29 1.10 6.37
C LYS A 46 -9.39 0.11 7.52
N VAL A 47 -8.26 -0.32 8.08
CA VAL A 47 -8.23 -1.23 9.23
C VAL A 47 -8.90 -0.57 10.43
N ALA A 48 -8.53 0.67 10.76
CA ALA A 48 -9.13 1.41 11.86
C ALA A 48 -10.65 1.58 11.68
N HIS A 49 -11.11 1.84 10.46
CA HIS A 49 -12.54 1.92 10.16
C HIS A 49 -13.25 0.57 10.37
N ALA A 50 -12.71 -0.51 9.83
CA ALA A 50 -13.26 -1.85 9.98
C ALA A 50 -13.27 -2.34 11.43
N ALA A 51 -12.22 -2.00 12.20
CA ALA A 51 -12.16 -2.29 13.64
C ALA A 51 -13.29 -1.58 14.40
N LYS A 52 -13.49 -0.29 14.11
CA LYS A 52 -14.58 0.50 14.68
C LYS A 52 -15.96 -0.08 14.35
N GLU A 53 -16.20 -0.49 13.09
CA GLU A 53 -17.47 -1.12 12.69
C GLU A 53 -17.75 -2.43 13.44
N LYS A 54 -16.68 -3.16 13.81
CA LYS A 54 -16.78 -4.43 14.54
C LYS A 54 -16.71 -4.26 16.06
N ASN A 55 -16.63 -3.03 16.57
CA ASN A 55 -16.38 -2.72 17.98
C ASN A 55 -15.12 -3.43 18.55
N ILE A 56 -14.11 -3.63 17.70
CA ILE A 56 -12.80 -4.13 18.14
C ILE A 56 -12.09 -2.98 18.86
N THR A 57 -11.70 -3.24 20.10
CA THR A 57 -11.00 -2.30 20.98
C THR A 57 -9.50 -2.55 20.98
N ASP A 58 -8.74 -1.60 21.51
CA ASP A 58 -7.29 -1.78 21.68
C ASP A 58 -6.98 -3.00 22.58
N SER A 59 -7.81 -3.26 23.59
CA SER A 59 -7.68 -4.44 24.45
C SER A 59 -7.90 -5.77 23.71
N ASP A 60 -8.77 -5.79 22.69
CA ASP A 60 -8.97 -6.98 21.87
C ASP A 60 -7.73 -7.23 20.99
N LEU A 61 -7.11 -6.16 20.49
CA LEU A 61 -5.87 -6.24 19.72
C LEU A 61 -4.70 -6.71 20.60
N ASP A 62 -4.57 -6.16 21.80
CA ASP A 62 -3.54 -6.56 22.77
C ASP A 62 -3.67 -8.04 23.12
N SER A 63 -4.91 -8.52 23.34
CA SER A 63 -5.17 -9.94 23.63
C SER A 63 -4.76 -10.85 22.47
N TRP A 64 -4.98 -10.46 21.21
CA TRP A 64 -4.54 -11.25 20.05
C TRP A 64 -3.03 -11.29 19.89
N LEU A 65 -2.33 -10.18 20.20
CA LEU A 65 -0.86 -10.14 20.15
C LEU A 65 -0.23 -11.08 21.19
N GLU A 66 -0.82 -11.18 22.38
CA GLU A 66 -0.38 -12.09 23.44
C GLU A 66 -0.69 -13.57 23.17
N GLU A 67 -1.71 -13.86 22.35
CA GLU A 67 -2.03 -15.22 21.88
C GLU A 67 -1.01 -15.73 20.84
N ASP A 68 -0.52 -14.85 19.96
CA ASP A 68 0.46 -15.21 18.90
C ASP A 68 1.89 -15.40 19.44
N GLU A 69 2.20 -14.91 20.64
CA GLU A 69 3.50 -15.08 21.31
C GLU A 69 3.64 -16.39 22.13
N GLN A 70 2.60 -17.23 22.19
CA GLN A 70 2.56 -18.51 22.91
C GLN A 70 2.73 -19.73 21.98
#